data_AF-A0A830GRR8-F1
#
_entry.id   AF-A0A830GRR8-F1
#
_cell.length_a   1.000
_cell.length_b   1.000
_cell.length_c   1.000
_cell.angle_alpha   90.00
_cell.angle_beta   90.00
_cell.angle_gamma   90.00
#
_symmetry.space_group_name_H-M   'P 1'
#
loop_
_entity.id
_entity.type
_entity.pdbx_description
1 polymer ?
#
loop_
_entity_poly.entity_id
_entity_poly.type
_entity_poly.pdbx_seq_one_letter_code
_entity_poly.pdbx_strand_id
1 'polypeptide(L)'
;MVPLGQERPPAEAELSRIIEIASKATADFIVSKVPRDFLEGFNVNIEVMDPQSLLISVDVDVEVTDGDAKSLADEASQYCLNILDSLISMHLRGQLDGRSDSEIIGSIQEESRGSGGSSPKP
;
A
#
# COMPACT_ATOMS: atom_id res chain seq x y z
N MET A 1 24.43 -10.13 -26.38
CA MET A 1 24.62 -9.98 -24.92
C MET A 1 23.59 -8.99 -24.44
N VAL A 2 22.52 -9.47 -23.81
CA VAL A 2 21.56 -8.60 -23.10
C VAL A 2 22.09 -8.46 -21.68
N PRO A 3 22.25 -7.25 -21.12
CA PRO A 3 22.66 -7.13 -19.73
C PRO A 3 21.56 -7.74 -18.85
N LEU A 4 21.92 -8.78 -18.10
CA LEU A 4 21.21 -9.19 -16.90
C LEU A 4 21.41 -8.10 -15.84
N GLY A 5 20.34 -7.56 -15.28
CA GLY A 5 20.40 -6.79 -14.02
C GLY A 5 20.44 -5.27 -14.15
N GLN A 6 19.38 -4.65 -14.66
CA GLN A 6 19.07 -3.27 -14.29
C GLN A 6 17.71 -3.24 -13.60
N GLU A 7 17.75 -3.25 -12.27
CA GLU A 7 16.68 -2.74 -11.41
C GLU A 7 16.48 -1.26 -11.78
N ARG A 8 15.74 -1.02 -12.86
CA ARG A 8 15.32 0.34 -13.19
C ARG A 8 14.25 0.72 -12.18
N PRO A 9 14.31 1.91 -11.58
CA PRO A 9 13.15 2.43 -10.87
C PRO A 9 11.95 2.41 -11.83
N PRO A 10 10.72 2.18 -11.32
CA PRO A 10 9.54 2.08 -12.16
C PRO A 10 9.39 3.37 -12.97
N ALA A 11 8.88 3.23 -14.20
CA ALA A 11 8.56 4.39 -15.01
C ALA A 11 7.52 5.26 -14.29
N GLU A 12 7.46 6.55 -14.63
CA GLU A 12 6.54 7.50 -13.99
C GLU A 12 5.08 7.00 -14.01
N ALA A 13 4.63 6.45 -15.14
CA ALA A 13 3.28 5.86 -15.26
C ALA A 13 3.05 4.64 -14.36
N GLU A 14 4.09 3.85 -14.10
CA GLU A 14 4.02 2.68 -13.22
C GLU A 14 4.03 3.11 -11.75
N LEU A 15 4.86 4.11 -11.40
CA LEU A 15 4.82 4.75 -10.08
C LEU A 15 3.45 5.35 -9.80
N SER A 16 2.87 6.08 -10.75
CA SER A 16 1.51 6.61 -10.60
C SER A 16 0.47 5.51 -10.36
N ARG A 17 0.56 4.40 -11.09
CA ARG A 17 -0.33 3.24 -10.89
C ARG A 17 -0.13 2.60 -9.51
N ILE A 18 1.11 2.41 -9.07
CA ILE A 18 1.45 1.88 -7.74
C ILE A 18 0.83 2.75 -6.65
N ILE A 19 0.98 4.07 -6.77
CA ILE A 19 0.43 5.05 -5.83
C ILE A 19 -1.10 5.00 -5.81
N GLU A 20 -1.74 4.91 -6.97
CA GLU A 20 -3.20 4.80 -7.06
C GLU A 20 -3.71 3.53 -6.37
N ILE A 21 -3.07 2.38 -6.60
CA ILE A 21 -3.42 1.12 -5.96
C ILE A 21 -3.22 1.21 -4.44
N ALA A 22 -2.10 1.78 -3.98
CA ALA A 22 -1.82 1.94 -2.56
C ALA A 22 -2.80 2.89 -1.87
N SER A 23 -3.13 4.02 -2.49
CA SER A 23 -4.10 4.98 -1.99
C SER A 23 -5.48 4.34 -1.85
N LYS A 24 -5.94 3.62 -2.88
CA LYS A 24 -7.22 2.90 -2.86
C LYS A 24 -7.27 1.82 -1.79
N ALA A 25 -6.22 0.98 -1.68
CA ALA A 25 -6.16 -0.05 -0.66
C ALA A 25 -6.19 0.54 0.76
N THR A 26 -5.52 1.67 0.97
CA THR A 26 -5.50 2.38 2.26
C THR A 26 -6.86 2.98 2.60
N ALA A 27 -7.53 3.58 1.61
CA ALA A 27 -8.89 4.08 1.77
C ALA A 27 -9.86 2.95 2.16
N ASP A 28 -9.79 1.81 1.47
CA ASP A 28 -10.61 0.62 1.78
C ASP A 28 -10.32 0.10 3.20
N PHE A 29 -9.05 0.12 3.63
CA PHE A 29 -8.66 -0.24 4.98
C PHE A 29 -9.29 0.69 6.04
N ILE A 30 -9.22 2.01 5.87
CA ILE A 30 -9.80 2.99 6.81
C ILE A 30 -11.31 2.76 6.94
N VAL A 31 -12.01 2.64 5.80
CA VAL A 31 -13.46 2.40 5.76
C VAL A 31 -13.85 1.05 6.40
N SER A 32 -12.95 0.06 6.39
CA SER A 32 -13.20 -1.24 7.03
C SER A 32 -13.05 -1.22 8.56
N LYS A 33 -12.30 -0.24 9.10
CA LYS A 33 -11.96 -0.15 10.53
C LYS A 33 -12.97 0.64 11.34
N VAL A 34 -13.65 1.60 10.71
CA VAL A 34 -14.61 2.48 11.39
C VAL A 34 -15.98 2.34 10.73
N PRO A 35 -17.06 2.15 11.51
CA PRO A 35 -18.40 2.20 10.96
C PRO A 35 -18.64 3.54 10.26
N ARG A 36 -19.28 3.52 9.08
CA ARG A 36 -19.49 4.73 8.27
C ARG A 36 -20.12 5.90 9.02
N ASP A 37 -20.97 5.62 10.01
CA ASP A 37 -21.64 6.64 10.80
C ASP A 37 -20.70 7.44 11.70
N PHE A 38 -19.48 6.92 11.95
CA PHE A 38 -18.46 7.57 12.79
C PHE A 38 -17.28 8.15 12.00
N LEU A 39 -17.21 7.93 10.68
CA LEU A 39 -16.14 8.43 9.82
C LEU A 39 -16.61 9.72 9.13
N GLU A 40 -16.07 10.87 9.54
CA GLU A 40 -16.40 12.18 8.94
C GLU A 40 -15.66 12.39 7.63
N GLY A 41 -14.41 11.92 7.56
CA GLY A 41 -13.55 12.08 6.40
C GLY A 41 -12.21 11.40 6.58
N PHE A 42 -11.48 11.26 5.47
CA PHE A 42 -10.07 10.92 5.49
C PHE A 42 -9.41 11.43 4.21
N ASN A 43 -8.10 11.65 4.29
CA ASN A 43 -7.27 11.99 3.15
C ASN A 43 -6.02 11.12 3.17
N VAL A 44 -5.70 10.52 2.03
CA VAL A 44 -4.47 9.73 1.84
C VAL A 44 -3.63 10.43 0.80
N ASN A 45 -2.57 11.12 1.24
CA ASN A 45 -1.62 11.79 0.38
C ASN A 45 -0.34 10.96 0.27
N ILE A 46 0.04 10.63 -0.96
CA ILE A 46 1.27 9.88 -1.25
C ILE A 46 2.08 10.71 -2.24
N GLU A 47 3.26 11.15 -1.82
CA GLU A 47 4.12 12.03 -2.61
C GLU A 47 5.44 11.33 -2.92
N VAL A 48 5.83 11.31 -4.20
CA VAL A 48 7.15 10.84 -4.61
C VAL A 48 8.13 12.00 -4.50
N MET A 49 8.95 11.98 -3.46
CA MET A 49 9.97 13.01 -3.22
C MET A 49 11.16 12.83 -4.16
N ASP A 50 11.56 11.59 -4.44
CA ASP A 50 12.60 11.27 -5.42
C ASP A 50 12.29 9.91 -6.10
N PRO A 51 11.93 9.90 -7.39
CA PRO A 51 11.61 8.67 -8.11
C PRO A 51 12.84 7.80 -8.40
N GLN A 52 14.06 8.35 -8.40
CA GLN A 52 15.28 7.57 -8.66
C GLN A 52 15.69 6.74 -7.45
N SER A 53 15.55 7.32 -6.25
CA SER A 53 15.82 6.63 -4.98
C SER A 53 14.59 5.98 -4.34
N LEU A 54 13.42 6.10 -4.99
CA LEU A 54 12.12 5.64 -4.46
C LEU A 54 11.80 6.23 -3.09
N LEU A 55 12.18 7.49 -2.86
CA LEU A 55 11.80 8.21 -1.67
C LEU A 55 10.34 8.66 -1.78
N ILE A 56 9.46 8.01 -1.02
CA ILE A 56 8.02 8.25 -1.00
C ILE A 56 7.62 8.72 0.40
N SER A 57 6.87 9.81 0.47
CA SER A 57 6.22 10.30 1.67
C SER A 57 4.76 9.86 1.68
N VAL A 58 4.28 9.40 2.84
CA VAL A 58 2.88 9.03 3.05
C VAL A 58 2.36 9.85 4.21
N ASP A 59 1.26 10.56 3.97
CA ASP A 59 0.55 11.35 4.95
C ASP A 59 -0.93 10.92 4.92
N VAL A 60 -1.42 10.44 6.05
CA VAL A 60 -2.81 10.01 6.20
C VAL A 60 -3.44 10.84 7.30
N ASP A 61 -4.52 11.53 6.93
CA ASP A 61 -5.36 12.27 7.86
C ASP A 61 -6.72 11.58 7.95
N VAL A 62 -7.25 11.44 9.16
CA VAL A 62 -8.53 10.78 9.42
C VAL A 62 -9.32 11.59 10.42
N GLU A 63 -10.59 11.83 10.10
CA GLU A 63 -11.55 12.52 10.95
C GLU A 63 -12.65 11.54 11.37
N VAL A 64 -12.80 11.34 12.68
CA VAL A 64 -13.87 10.49 13.25
C VAL A 64 -14.64 11.26 14.32
N THR A 65 -15.95 11.01 14.39
CA THR A 65 -16.80 11.60 15.44
C THR A 65 -16.57 10.94 16.80
N ASP A 66 -16.18 9.67 16.81
CA ASP A 66 -15.95 8.86 18.01
C ASP A 66 -14.85 7.83 17.74
N GLY A 67 -13.92 7.68 18.68
CA GLY A 67 -12.73 6.82 18.55
C GLY A 67 -11.40 7.58 18.42
N ASP A 68 -10.33 6.82 18.26
CA ASP A 68 -8.96 7.35 18.17
C ASP A 68 -8.55 7.53 16.70
N ALA A 69 -8.85 8.71 16.15
CA ALA A 69 -8.52 9.09 14.78
C ALA A 69 -7.01 8.96 14.51
N LYS A 70 -6.18 9.33 15.50
CA LYS A 70 -4.72 9.31 15.37
C LYS A 70 -4.20 7.88 15.27
N SER A 71 -4.64 6.99 16.15
CA SER A 71 -4.23 5.57 16.09
C SER A 71 -4.63 4.95 14.74
N LEU A 72 -5.79 5.31 14.21
CA LEU A 72 -6.24 4.83 12.90
C LEU A 72 -5.41 5.40 11.75
N ALA A 73 -5.07 6.69 11.79
CA ALA A 73 -4.19 7.33 10.82
C ALA A 73 -2.77 6.71 10.83
N ASP A 74 -2.23 6.43 12.02
CA ASP A 74 -0.93 5.75 12.20
C ASP A 74 -0.99 4.31 11.62
N GLU A 75 -2.05 3.56 11.92
CA GLU A 75 -2.28 2.22 11.35
C GLU A 75 -2.41 2.25 9.83
N ALA A 76 -3.17 3.20 9.29
CA ALA A 76 -3.41 3.37 7.86
C ALA A 76 -2.14 3.80 7.12
N SER A 77 -1.32 4.68 7.71
CA SER A 77 -0.02 5.07 7.17
C SER A 77 0.92 3.87 7.09
N GLN A 78 1.00 3.06 8.16
CA GLN A 78 1.81 1.84 8.16
C GLN A 78 1.29 0.81 7.14
N TYR A 79 -0.03 0.67 7.02
CA TYR A 79 -0.65 -0.19 6.01
C TYR A 79 -0.27 0.26 4.60
N CYS A 80 -0.38 1.56 4.30
CA CYS A 80 -0.01 2.14 3.01
C CYS A 80 1.46 1.86 2.66
N LEU A 81 2.38 2.06 3.60
CA LEU A 81 3.80 1.76 3.41
C LEU A 81 4.06 0.29 3.07
N ASN A 82 3.38 -0.64 3.76
CA ASN A 82 3.51 -2.07 3.48
C ASN A 82 2.97 -2.45 2.09
N ILE A 83 1.88 -1.81 1.66
CA ILE A 83 1.32 -2.00 0.31
C ILE A 83 2.29 -1.46 -0.74
N LEU A 84 2.83 -0.25 -0.54
CA LEU A 84 3.81 0.35 -1.44
C LEU A 84 5.05 -0.53 -1.59
N ASP A 85 5.61 -1.04 -0.50
CA ASP A 85 6.78 -1.93 -0.52
C ASP A 85 6.49 -3.23 -1.29
N SER A 86 5.31 -3.81 -1.07
CA SER A 86 4.87 -5.01 -1.80
C SER A 86 4.70 -4.74 -3.30
N LEU A 87 4.08 -3.62 -3.66
CA LEU A 87 3.87 -3.22 -5.06
C LEU A 87 5.19 -2.95 -5.79
N ILE A 88 6.12 -2.24 -5.14
CA ILE A 88 7.46 -1.99 -5.68
C ILE A 88 8.21 -3.31 -5.85
N SER A 89 8.16 -4.21 -4.86
CA SER A 89 8.77 -5.54 -4.95
C SER A 89 8.17 -6.37 -6.10
N MET A 90 6.86 -6.34 -6.28
CA MET A 90 6.19 -7.00 -7.40
C MET A 90 6.58 -6.39 -8.75
N HIS A 91 6.73 -5.06 -8.82
CA HIS A 91 7.19 -4.37 -10.03
C HIS A 91 8.61 -4.82 -10.41
N LEU A 92 9.55 -4.81 -9.46
CA LEU A 92 10.94 -5.23 -9.68
C LEU A 92 11.04 -6.69 -10.13
N ARG A 93 10.06 -7.53 -9.80
CA ARG A 93 9.95 -8.93 -10.25
C ARG A 93 9.18 -9.10 -11.56
N GLY A 94 8.65 -8.03 -12.16
CA GLY A 94 7.82 -8.08 -13.36
C GLY A 94 6.44 -8.70 -13.16
N GLN A 95 5.90 -8.66 -11.94
CA GLN A 95 4.66 -9.33 -11.54
C GLN A 95 3.42 -8.42 -11.54
N LEU A 96 3.56 -7.13 -11.87
CA LEU A 96 2.42 -6.20 -11.99
C LEU A 96 1.75 -6.24 -13.38
N ASP A 97 2.48 -6.65 -14.40
CA ASP A 97 1.99 -6.64 -15.78
C ASP A 97 0.91 -7.70 -15.99
N GLY A 98 -0.19 -7.26 -16.62
CA GLY A 98 -1.33 -8.13 -16.94
C GLY A 98 -2.24 -8.49 -15.75
N ARG A 99 -1.98 -7.97 -14.55
CA ARG A 99 -2.84 -8.16 -13.37
C ARG A 99 -3.74 -6.97 -13.14
N SER A 100 -4.99 -7.21 -12.77
CA SER A 100 -5.90 -6.16 -12.32
C SER A 100 -5.56 -5.70 -10.90
N ASP A 101 -5.96 -4.48 -10.56
CA ASP A 101 -5.67 -3.89 -9.25
C ASP A 101 -6.28 -4.71 -8.11
N SER A 102 -7.47 -5.30 -8.33
CA SER A 102 -8.13 -6.20 -7.37
C SER A 102 -7.34 -7.49 -7.14
N GLU A 103 -6.73 -8.07 -8.17
CA GLU A 103 -5.87 -9.25 -8.03
C GLU A 103 -4.57 -8.93 -7.30
N ILE A 104 -4.01 -7.75 -7.55
CA ILE A 104 -2.79 -7.28 -6.89
C ILE A 104 -3.06 -7.06 -5.39
N ILE A 105 -4.11 -6.30 -5.05
CA ILE A 105 -4.52 -6.05 -3.66
C ILE A 105 -4.84 -7.37 -2.95
N GLY A 106 -5.55 -8.29 -3.62
CA GLY A 106 -5.87 -9.61 -3.08
C GLY A 106 -4.63 -10.40 -2.68
N SER A 107 -3.61 -10.48 -3.56
CA SER A 107 -2.37 -11.21 -3.26
C SER A 107 -1.57 -10.60 -2.11
N ILE A 108 -1.48 -9.27 -2.02
CA ILE A 108 -0.75 -8.62 -0.93
C ILE A 108 -1.45 -8.89 0.42
N GLN A 109 -2.78 -8.87 0.43
CA GLN A 109 -3.57 -9.21 1.62
C GLN A 109 -3.44 -10.70 1.99
N GLU A 110 -3.35 -11.60 1.02
CA GLU A 110 -3.09 -13.03 1.26
C GLU A 110 -1.69 -13.30 1.82
N GLU A 111 -0.63 -12.66 1.29
CA GLU A 111 0.74 -12.78 1.82
C GLU A 111 0.84 -12.25 3.26
N SER A 112 0.15 -11.14 3.54
CA SER A 112 0.06 -10.56 4.89
C SER A 112 -0.66 -11.50 5.87
N ARG A 113 -1.61 -12.31 5.40
CA ARG A 113 -2.32 -13.32 6.21
C ARG A 113 -1.55 -14.64 6.33
N GLY A 114 -0.82 -15.04 5.29
CA GLY A 114 -0.02 -16.27 5.23
C GLY A 114 1.24 -16.22 6.11
N SER A 115 1.78 -15.03 6.35
CA SER A 115 3.00 -14.84 7.16
C SER A 115 2.78 -14.92 8.68
N GLY A 116 1.52 -15.04 9.15
CA GLY A 116 1.16 -15.20 10.56
C GLY A 116 1.00 -16.66 11.04
N GLY A 117 1.28 -17.65 10.19
CA GLY A 117 0.90 -19.05 10.40
C GLY A 117 2.05 -20.04 10.51
N SER A 118 3.05 -19.78 11.36
CA SER A 118 3.88 -20.87 11.91
C SER A 118 3.52 -21.06 13.37
N SER A 119 2.62 -22.01 13.63
CA SER A 119 2.29 -22.45 14.98
C SER A 119 3.55 -22.87 15.74
N PRO A 120 3.73 -22.49 17.02
CA PRO A 120 4.73 -23.15 17.85
C PRO A 120 4.27 -24.60 18.04
N LYS A 121 5.10 -25.56 17.61
CA LYS A 121 4.87 -26.98 17.92
C LYS A 121 5.17 -27.22 19.42
N PRO A 122 4.53 -28.24 20.02
CA PRO A 122 4.28 -28.39 21.46
C PRO A 122 5.53 -28.62 22.30
#